data_AF-A0A6B0V486-F1
#
_entry.id   AF-A0A6B0V486-F1
#
_cell.length_a   1.000
_cell.length_b   1.000
_cell.length_c   1.000
_cell.angle_alpha   90.00
_cell.angle_beta   90.00
_cell.angle_gamma   90.00
#
_symmetry.space_group_name_H-M   'P 1'
#
loop_
_entity.id
_entity.type
_entity.pdbx_description
1 polymer ?
#
loop_
_entity_poly.entity_id
_entity_poly.type
_entity_poly.pdbx_seq_one_letter_code
_entity_poly.pdbx_strand_id
1 'polypeptide(L)'
;MDATRIFWFTLKLLVATIGMCGATREKTVENYVDYVIKLSYTYIDAKIPDNESVVLKNVEIFLNDSLDPHFFREISLGKFSGLGTTFHRTGSCYVKEKRIEFTISCKIEFKDLHVQLPTIKDDGTIITLFINATGNLYLSWPKDENPVKVNIITLSNVTFKMKAYNTYGVESSTMPPTYSLDSDSPTQFKETYKLLFQHLITQGAFKDALELTFKNVPKHPF
;
A
#
# COMPACT_ATOMS: atom_id res chain seq x y z
N MET A 1 -36.60 -1.44 0.39
CA MET A 1 -35.91 -2.29 -0.59
C MET A 1 -35.85 -1.51 -1.87
N ASP A 2 -34.68 -1.01 -2.27
CA ASP A 2 -34.53 -0.60 -3.67
C ASP A 2 -33.07 -0.63 -4.14
N ALA A 3 -32.94 -0.94 -5.42
CA ALA A 3 -31.82 -1.59 -6.08
C ALA A 3 -30.47 -0.85 -6.02
N THR A 4 -29.43 -1.64 -5.73
CA THR A 4 -28.03 -1.45 -6.08
C THR A 4 -27.86 -1.03 -7.55
N ARG A 5 -27.80 0.27 -7.81
CA ARG A 5 -27.31 0.82 -9.09
C ARG A 5 -25.79 0.86 -9.09
N ILE A 6 -25.18 -0.27 -9.46
CA ILE A 6 -23.77 -0.32 -9.86
C ILE A 6 -23.69 0.27 -11.27
N PHE A 7 -23.36 1.56 -11.37
CA PHE A 7 -23.16 2.24 -12.65
C PHE A 7 -21.79 1.84 -13.22
N TRP A 8 -21.79 1.01 -14.26
CA TRP A 8 -20.62 0.74 -15.09
C TRP A 8 -20.28 1.99 -15.90
N PHE A 9 -19.36 2.83 -15.44
CA PHE A 9 -18.87 3.98 -16.21
C PHE A 9 -17.79 3.54 -17.18
N THR A 10 -18.17 3.29 -18.44
CA THR A 10 -17.25 3.27 -19.57
C THR A 10 -16.93 4.73 -19.95
N LEU A 11 -15.73 5.22 -19.63
CA LEU A 11 -15.25 6.51 -20.13
C LEU A 11 -14.91 6.36 -21.62
N LYS A 12 -15.89 6.57 -22.51
CA LYS A 12 -15.69 6.52 -23.96
C LYS A 12 -15.12 7.85 -24.46
N LEU A 13 -13.85 7.84 -24.87
CA LEU A 13 -13.28 8.88 -25.71
C LEU A 13 -13.01 8.31 -27.11
N LEU A 14 -13.62 8.96 -28.10
CA LEU A 14 -13.69 8.52 -29.48
C LEU A 14 -12.40 8.96 -30.19
N VAL A 15 -11.42 8.06 -30.30
CA VAL A 15 -10.20 8.31 -31.09
C VAL A 15 -10.54 8.13 -32.57
N ALA A 16 -10.81 9.24 -33.24
CA ALA A 16 -10.84 9.31 -34.70
C ALA A 16 -9.41 9.29 -35.23
N THR A 17 -8.79 8.11 -35.34
CA THR A 17 -7.63 7.91 -36.21
C THR A 17 -7.90 6.75 -37.16
N ILE A 18 -7.87 7.12 -38.43
CA ILE A 18 -8.18 6.34 -39.62
C ILE A 18 -7.19 5.17 -39.74
N GLY A 19 -7.71 3.95 -39.94
CA GLY A 19 -6.94 2.85 -40.53
C GLY A 19 -6.74 1.61 -39.67
N MET A 20 -7.34 0.51 -40.15
CA MET A 20 -7.00 -0.91 -39.93
C MET A 20 -7.49 -1.60 -38.64
N CYS A 21 -8.31 -2.63 -38.88
CA CYS A 21 -8.80 -3.66 -37.99
C CYS A 21 -8.00 -3.90 -36.70
N GLY A 22 -8.67 -3.70 -35.56
CA GLY A 22 -8.26 -4.20 -34.27
C GLY A 22 -9.30 -3.80 -33.24
N ALA A 23 -9.96 -4.77 -32.61
CA ALA A 23 -10.95 -4.53 -31.57
C ALA A 23 -10.37 -3.54 -30.53
N THR A 24 -10.90 -2.32 -30.50
CA THR A 24 -10.55 -1.30 -29.51
C THR A 24 -11.03 -1.80 -28.16
N ARG A 25 -10.11 -2.38 -27.38
CA ARG A 25 -10.39 -2.84 -26.03
C ARG A 25 -10.81 -1.63 -25.20
N GLU A 26 -12.08 -1.55 -24.81
CA GLU A 26 -12.56 -0.51 -23.93
C GLU A 26 -11.68 -0.46 -22.69
N LYS A 27 -11.22 0.73 -22.40
CA LYS A 27 -10.10 0.96 -21.53
C LYS A 27 -10.77 1.68 -20.34
N THR A 28 -10.74 1.06 -19.15
CA THR A 28 -11.49 1.53 -17.96
C THR A 28 -10.59 2.19 -16.92
N VAL A 29 -11.20 2.86 -15.93
CA VAL A 29 -10.48 3.44 -14.78
C VAL A 29 -9.68 2.38 -14.03
N GLU A 30 -10.20 1.17 -13.92
CA GLU A 30 -9.49 0.02 -13.35
C GLU A 30 -8.19 -0.30 -14.10
N ASN A 31 -8.24 -0.33 -15.44
CA ASN A 31 -7.05 -0.59 -16.25
C ASN A 31 -6.00 0.53 -16.08
N TYR A 32 -6.45 1.77 -15.90
CA TYR A 32 -5.55 2.89 -15.58
C TYR A 32 -4.87 2.68 -14.23
N VAL A 33 -5.65 2.41 -13.19
CA VAL A 33 -5.14 2.25 -11.83
C VAL A 33 -4.19 1.06 -11.76
N ASP A 34 -4.53 -0.08 -12.36
CA ASP A 34 -3.64 -1.24 -12.43
C ASP A 34 -2.32 -0.93 -13.13
N TYR A 35 -2.38 -0.18 -14.22
CA TYR A 35 -1.20 0.23 -14.96
C TYR A 35 -0.30 1.13 -14.10
N VAL A 36 -0.88 2.14 -13.42
CA VAL A 36 -0.14 3.01 -12.51
C VAL A 36 0.45 2.22 -11.35
N ILE A 37 -0.32 1.33 -10.72
CA ILE A 37 0.17 0.47 -9.63
C ILE A 37 1.34 -0.37 -10.10
N LYS A 38 1.25 -0.99 -11.28
CA LYS A 38 2.35 -1.76 -11.86
C LYS A 38 3.61 -0.92 -12.08
N LEU A 39 3.45 0.31 -12.57
CA LEU A 39 4.57 1.25 -12.73
C LEU A 39 5.12 1.74 -11.40
N SER A 40 4.30 1.79 -10.35
CA SER A 40 4.71 2.30 -9.05
C SER A 40 5.80 1.45 -8.40
N TYR A 41 5.93 0.18 -8.79
CA TYR A 41 7.00 -0.70 -8.33
C TYR A 41 8.38 -0.05 -8.46
N THR A 42 8.72 0.55 -9.60
CA THR A 42 10.06 1.14 -9.81
C THR A 42 10.32 2.34 -8.90
N TYR A 43 9.29 3.15 -8.63
CA TYR A 43 9.39 4.30 -7.74
C TYR A 43 9.38 3.88 -6.26
N ILE A 44 8.64 2.83 -5.92
CA ILE A 44 8.62 2.25 -4.58
C ILE A 44 9.99 1.63 -4.29
N ASP A 45 10.52 0.78 -5.17
CA ASP A 45 11.83 0.15 -5.02
C ASP A 45 12.97 1.18 -4.94
N ALA A 46 12.89 2.27 -5.69
CA ALA A 46 13.88 3.35 -5.60
C ALA A 46 13.85 4.11 -4.26
N LYS A 47 12.71 4.13 -3.55
CA LYS A 47 12.54 4.83 -2.26
C LYS A 47 12.59 3.90 -1.06
N ILE A 48 12.18 2.65 -1.24
CA ILE A 48 12.06 1.58 -0.27
C ILE A 48 12.59 0.31 -0.94
N PRO A 49 13.92 0.17 -1.08
CA PRO A 49 14.51 -1.00 -1.72
C PRO A 49 14.26 -2.27 -0.90
N ASP A 50 14.06 -3.40 -1.60
CA ASP A 50 13.75 -4.68 -0.95
C ASP A 50 14.87 -5.23 -0.02
N ASN A 51 16.09 -4.70 -0.13
CA ASN A 51 17.28 -5.15 0.61
C ASN A 51 17.70 -4.21 1.75
N GLU A 52 17.02 -3.08 1.90
CA GLU A 52 17.32 -2.05 2.90
C GLU A 52 16.25 -2.00 3.98
N SER A 53 16.68 -1.69 5.21
CA SER A 53 15.74 -1.54 6.32
C SER A 53 15.03 -0.20 6.19
N VAL A 54 13.70 -0.23 6.23
CA VAL A 54 12.90 0.99 6.30
C VAL A 54 13.03 1.58 7.70
N VAL A 55 13.49 2.82 7.76
CA VAL A 55 13.64 3.58 9.00
C VAL A 55 12.72 4.78 8.97
N LEU A 56 11.80 4.85 9.92
CA LEU A 56 10.95 6.00 10.15
C LEU A 56 11.60 6.94 11.16
N LYS A 57 11.45 8.25 10.94
CA LYS A 57 12.04 9.30 11.79
C LYS A 57 10.96 10.26 12.27
N ASN A 58 11.06 10.66 13.54
CA ASN A 58 10.15 11.62 14.20
C ASN A 58 8.67 11.26 14.01
N VAL A 59 8.30 10.03 14.34
CA VAL A 59 6.92 9.54 14.20
C VAL A 59 6.23 9.51 15.56
N GLU A 60 4.99 9.99 15.59
CA GLU A 60 4.10 9.92 16.74
C GLU A 60 2.95 8.97 16.45
N ILE A 61 2.67 8.07 17.38
CA ILE A 61 1.52 7.17 17.31
C ILE A 61 0.72 7.22 18.61
N PHE A 62 -0.59 6.99 18.51
CA PHE A 62 -1.49 6.91 19.65
C PHE A 62 -1.88 5.44 19.84
N LEU A 63 -1.36 4.81 20.90
CA LEU A 63 -1.62 3.40 21.21
C LEU A 63 -2.89 3.28 22.06
N ASN A 64 -3.74 2.29 21.76
CA ASN A 64 -4.94 1.94 22.54
C ASN A 64 -5.84 3.14 22.87
N ASP A 65 -6.03 4.04 21.90
CA ASP A 65 -6.80 5.29 22.07
C ASP A 65 -6.31 6.19 23.22
N SER A 66 -5.04 6.03 23.62
CA SER A 66 -4.37 6.93 24.57
C SER A 66 -4.36 8.35 24.02
N LEU A 67 -4.55 9.33 24.90
CA LEU A 67 -4.38 10.75 24.58
C LEU A 67 -2.90 11.16 24.54
N ASP A 68 -2.03 10.36 25.16
CA ASP A 68 -0.59 10.59 25.18
C ASP A 68 0.06 9.88 23.98
N PRO A 69 0.71 10.62 23.06
CA PRO A 69 1.39 10.02 21.93
C PRO A 69 2.70 9.35 22.36
N HIS A 70 2.98 8.20 21.76
CA HIS A 70 4.30 7.57 21.81
C HIS A 70 5.16 8.13 20.68
N PHE A 71 6.25 8.81 21.07
CA PHE A 71 7.19 9.43 20.12
C PHE A 71 8.38 8.51 19.82
N PHE A 72 8.62 8.28 18.53
CA PHE A 72 9.81 7.59 18.03
C PHE A 72 10.70 8.58 17.27
N ARG A 73 11.87 8.89 17.85
CA ARG A 73 12.89 9.68 17.14
C ARG A 73 13.37 8.94 15.89
N GLU A 74 13.64 7.65 16.03
CA GLU A 74 14.01 6.75 14.95
C GLU A 74 13.52 5.34 15.27
N ILE A 75 12.92 4.66 14.30
CA ILE A 75 12.48 3.28 14.44
C ILE A 75 12.61 2.54 13.11
N SER A 76 13.20 1.35 13.13
CA SER A 76 13.26 0.48 11.96
C SER A 76 12.05 -0.45 11.90
N LEU A 77 11.38 -0.48 10.76
CA LEU A 77 10.37 -1.48 10.43
C LEU A 77 10.97 -2.77 9.87
N GLY A 78 12.28 -2.80 9.63
CA GLY A 78 12.94 -3.93 8.98
C GLY A 78 12.93 -3.82 7.46
N LYS A 79 13.33 -4.90 6.80
CA LYS A 79 13.50 -4.98 5.35
C LYS A 79 12.26 -5.55 4.71
N PHE A 80 11.57 -4.74 3.92
CA PHE A 80 10.40 -5.21 3.17
C PHE A 80 10.86 -5.98 1.95
N SER A 81 10.18 -7.06 1.59
CA SER A 81 10.37 -7.72 0.30
C SER A 81 9.03 -7.78 -0.41
N GLY A 82 8.99 -7.19 -1.60
CA GLY A 82 7.80 -7.13 -2.44
C GLY A 82 6.79 -6.04 -2.04
N LEU A 83 7.22 -4.95 -1.38
CA LEU A 83 6.29 -3.86 -1.00
C LEU A 83 5.55 -3.27 -2.21
N GLY A 84 6.27 -3.05 -3.32
CA GLY A 84 5.67 -2.54 -4.55
C GLY A 84 4.98 -3.62 -5.40
N THR A 85 5.39 -4.89 -5.31
CA THR A 85 4.84 -5.97 -6.13
C THR A 85 3.61 -6.66 -5.52
N THR A 86 3.47 -6.60 -4.18
CA THR A 86 2.31 -7.14 -3.45
C THR A 86 1.17 -6.13 -3.34
N PHE A 87 1.40 -4.87 -3.72
CA PHE A 87 0.38 -3.82 -3.77
C PHE A 87 -0.44 -3.92 -5.04
N HIS A 88 -1.74 -4.17 -4.92
CA HIS A 88 -2.63 -4.21 -6.07
C HIS A 88 -4.06 -3.79 -5.75
N ARG A 89 -4.79 -3.38 -6.80
CA ARG A 89 -6.22 -3.11 -6.74
C ARG A 89 -7.00 -4.41 -6.71
N THR A 90 -8.11 -4.43 -5.95
CA THR A 90 -9.06 -5.54 -5.93
C THR A 90 -10.48 -5.08 -6.25
N GLY A 91 -11.19 -5.83 -7.08
CA GLY A 91 -12.57 -5.50 -7.47
C GLY A 91 -12.71 -4.15 -8.19
N SER A 92 -13.92 -3.76 -8.56
CA SER A 92 -14.16 -2.53 -9.34
C SER A 92 -13.85 -1.25 -8.55
N CYS A 93 -13.49 -0.19 -9.26
CA CYS A 93 -13.39 1.15 -8.68
C CYS A 93 -14.75 1.84 -8.72
N TYR A 94 -15.06 2.61 -7.68
CA TYR A 94 -16.20 3.52 -7.69
C TYR A 94 -15.76 4.89 -8.20
N VAL A 95 -16.48 5.42 -9.19
CA VAL A 95 -16.21 6.73 -9.80
C VAL A 95 -17.39 7.65 -9.55
N LYS A 96 -17.12 8.81 -8.97
CA LYS A 96 -18.10 9.88 -8.75
C LYS A 96 -17.67 11.12 -9.51
N GLU A 97 -18.50 11.53 -10.46
CA GLU A 97 -18.33 12.81 -11.14
C GLU A 97 -18.72 13.98 -10.21
N LYS A 98 -17.86 14.99 -10.18
CA LYS A 98 -18.14 16.31 -9.60
C LYS A 98 -18.01 17.37 -10.69
N ARG A 99 -18.27 18.63 -10.33
CA ARG A 99 -18.23 19.76 -11.27
C ARG A 99 -16.87 19.90 -11.97
N ILE A 100 -15.76 19.79 -11.21
CA ILE A 100 -14.39 20.10 -11.68
C ILE A 100 -13.44 18.89 -11.72
N GLU A 101 -13.85 17.76 -11.14
CA GLU A 101 -13.02 16.56 -11.00
C GLU A 101 -13.88 15.30 -10.98
N PHE A 102 -13.25 14.14 -11.18
CA PHE A 102 -13.76 12.83 -10.81
C PHE A 102 -13.10 12.38 -9.50
N THR A 103 -13.91 11.91 -8.56
CA THR A 103 -13.40 11.21 -7.38
C THR A 103 -13.46 9.73 -7.63
N ILE A 104 -12.33 9.04 -7.48
CA ILE A 104 -12.22 7.60 -7.71
C ILE A 104 -11.86 6.94 -6.39
N SER A 105 -12.54 5.84 -6.06
CA SER A 105 -12.25 5.02 -4.89
C SER A 105 -12.05 3.59 -5.34
N CYS A 106 -10.87 3.04 -5.11
CA CYS A 106 -10.52 1.67 -5.47
C CYS A 106 -10.14 0.91 -4.21
N LYS A 107 -10.63 -0.33 -4.07
CA LYS A 107 -10.13 -1.22 -3.02
C LYS A 107 -8.72 -1.69 -3.41
N ILE A 108 -7.85 -1.77 -2.42
CA ILE A 108 -6.47 -2.21 -2.56
C ILE A 108 -6.17 -3.31 -1.56
N GLU A 109 -5.16 -4.11 -1.85
CA GLU A 109 -4.59 -5.03 -0.88
C GLU A 109 -3.07 -5.14 -1.01
N PHE A 110 -2.46 -5.56 0.10
CA PHE A 110 -1.12 -6.11 0.18
C PHE A 110 -1.28 -7.58 0.56
N LYS A 111 -0.85 -8.48 -0.32
CA LYS A 111 -0.96 -9.92 -0.08
C LYS A 111 0.41 -10.53 0.17
N ASP A 112 0.52 -11.24 1.29
CA ASP A 112 1.72 -11.98 1.70
C ASP A 112 2.99 -11.12 1.61
N LEU A 113 2.90 -9.87 2.05
CA LEU A 113 4.03 -8.95 2.12
C LEU A 113 5.01 -9.43 3.20
N HIS A 114 6.27 -9.61 2.82
CA HIS A 114 7.30 -10.09 3.75
C HIS A 114 8.09 -8.94 4.33
N VAL A 115 8.36 -9.00 5.63
CA VAL A 115 9.28 -8.08 6.30
C VAL A 115 10.23 -8.85 7.18
N GLN A 116 11.53 -8.73 6.91
CA GLN A 116 12.55 -9.19 7.83
C GLN A 116 12.72 -8.14 8.94
N LEU A 117 12.30 -8.49 10.16
CA LEU A 117 12.40 -7.61 11.31
C LEU A 117 13.86 -7.41 11.75
N PRO A 118 14.17 -6.29 12.44
CA PRO A 118 15.50 -6.06 12.99
C PRO A 118 15.96 -7.21 13.89
N THR A 119 17.25 -7.54 13.83
CA THR A 119 17.82 -8.56 14.69
C THR A 119 17.93 -8.04 16.13
N ILE A 120 17.30 -8.74 17.09
CA ILE A 120 17.40 -8.39 18.53
C ILE A 120 18.54 -9.14 19.23
N LYS A 121 18.84 -10.36 18.77
CA LYS A 121 19.88 -11.22 19.34
C LYS A 121 20.84 -11.66 18.25
N ASP A 122 22.12 -11.64 18.55
CA ASP A 122 23.16 -12.14 17.64
C ASP A 122 23.30 -13.68 17.71
N ASP A 123 22.16 -14.37 17.73
CA ASP A 123 22.06 -15.84 17.75
C ASP A 123 21.74 -16.41 16.35
N GLY A 124 21.73 -15.54 15.34
CA GLY A 124 21.42 -15.91 13.97
C GLY A 124 19.92 -16.13 13.69
N THR A 125 19.03 -15.78 14.62
CA THR A 125 17.58 -15.86 14.40
C THR A 125 17.12 -14.73 13.47
N ILE A 126 16.54 -15.11 12.34
CA ILE A 126 15.91 -14.22 11.36
C ILE A 126 14.40 -14.29 11.58
N ILE A 127 13.78 -13.14 11.80
CA ILE A 127 12.34 -13.07 12.08
C ILE A 127 11.64 -12.43 10.90
N THR A 128 10.72 -13.16 10.31
CA THR A 128 9.94 -12.72 9.17
C THR A 128 8.50 -12.48 9.59
N LEU A 129 8.05 -11.25 9.41
CA LEU A 129 6.67 -10.82 9.55
C LEU A 129 6.00 -10.87 8.17
N PHE A 130 4.90 -11.61 8.09
CA PHE A 130 4.03 -11.68 6.92
C PHE A 130 2.83 -10.78 7.17
N ILE A 131 2.61 -9.82 6.27
CA ILE A 131 1.56 -8.81 6.38
C ILE A 131 0.55 -9.06 5.28
N ASN A 132 -0.71 -9.17 5.67
CA ASN A 132 -1.85 -9.09 4.76
C ASN A 132 -2.67 -7.87 5.14
N ALA A 133 -2.84 -6.94 4.22
CA ALA A 133 -3.57 -5.70 4.46
C ALA A 133 -4.57 -5.41 3.35
N THR A 134 -5.73 -4.85 3.71
CA THR A 134 -6.72 -4.35 2.75
C THR A 134 -7.12 -2.93 3.09
N GLY A 135 -7.49 -2.19 2.06
CA GLY A 135 -7.67 -0.75 2.17
C GLY A 135 -8.39 -0.12 1.00
N ASN A 136 -8.37 1.21 0.98
CA ASN A 136 -8.91 2.00 -0.12
C ASN A 136 -7.88 3.03 -0.59
N LEU A 137 -7.73 3.13 -1.91
CA LEU A 137 -7.02 4.20 -2.59
C LEU A 137 -8.05 5.20 -3.11
N TYR A 138 -7.95 6.44 -2.66
CA TYR A 138 -8.81 7.53 -3.12
C TYR A 138 -8.02 8.49 -3.99
N LEU A 139 -8.53 8.73 -5.20
CA LEU A 139 -7.89 9.57 -6.19
C LEU A 139 -8.81 10.74 -6.56
N SER A 140 -8.19 11.89 -6.83
CA SER A 140 -8.83 13.02 -7.50
C SER A 140 -8.28 13.14 -8.91
N TRP A 141 -9.16 13.10 -9.90
CA TRP A 141 -8.84 13.30 -11.30
C TRP A 141 -9.49 14.59 -11.81
N PRO A 142 -8.73 15.70 -11.91
CA PRO A 142 -9.25 16.96 -12.44
C PRO A 142 -9.72 16.80 -13.89
N LYS A 143 -10.85 17.41 -14.28
CA LYS A 143 -11.39 17.27 -15.65
C LYS A 143 -10.51 17.94 -16.71
N ASP A 144 -9.92 19.07 -16.35
CA ASP A 144 -9.18 19.93 -17.29
C ASP A 144 -7.65 19.88 -17.07
N GLU A 145 -7.20 19.22 -16.00
CA GLU A 145 -5.80 19.15 -15.61
C GLU A 145 -5.30 17.72 -15.45
N ASN A 146 -3.99 17.56 -15.67
CA ASN A 146 -3.24 16.39 -15.24
C ASN A 146 -2.14 16.89 -14.29
N PRO A 147 -1.74 16.09 -13.29
CA PRO A 147 -1.98 14.66 -13.12
C PRO A 147 -3.15 14.29 -12.19
N VAL A 148 -3.52 13.01 -12.21
CA VAL A 148 -4.33 12.39 -11.15
C VAL A 148 -3.58 12.50 -9.82
N LYS A 149 -4.29 12.86 -8.75
CA LYS A 149 -3.71 13.04 -7.41
C LYS A 149 -4.17 11.93 -6.49
N VAL A 150 -3.24 11.41 -5.69
CA VAL A 150 -3.57 10.55 -4.55
C VAL A 150 -4.08 11.45 -3.43
N ASN A 151 -5.36 11.34 -3.07
CA ASN A 151 -5.89 12.12 -1.95
C ASN A 151 -5.54 11.45 -0.63
N ILE A 152 -5.90 10.18 -0.49
CA ILE A 152 -5.70 9.40 0.73
C ILE A 152 -5.61 7.92 0.41
N ILE A 153 -4.78 7.23 1.17
CA ILE A 153 -4.75 5.77 1.26
C ILE A 153 -5.25 5.42 2.66
N THR A 154 -6.13 4.45 2.78
CA THR A 154 -6.56 3.92 4.08
C THR A 154 -6.28 2.43 4.13
N LEU A 155 -5.88 1.92 5.30
CA LEU A 155 -5.78 0.48 5.57
C LEU A 155 -6.80 0.13 6.64
N SER A 156 -7.84 -0.61 6.26
CA SER A 156 -8.96 -0.97 7.13
C SER A 156 -8.75 -2.30 7.86
N ASN A 157 -7.97 -3.21 7.28
CA ASN A 157 -7.65 -4.49 7.90
C ASN A 157 -6.17 -4.77 7.69
N VAL A 158 -5.45 -5.08 8.76
CA VAL A 158 -4.03 -5.45 8.73
C VAL A 158 -3.88 -6.66 9.64
N THR A 159 -3.40 -7.75 9.06
CA THR A 159 -3.16 -9.01 9.77
C THR A 159 -1.70 -9.40 9.65
N PHE A 160 -1.23 -10.05 10.70
CA PHE A 160 0.17 -10.43 10.85
C PHE A 160 0.27 -11.93 11.09
N LYS A 161 1.26 -12.55 10.45
CA LYS A 161 1.78 -13.86 10.84
C LYS A 161 3.28 -13.72 11.00
N MET A 162 3.87 -14.46 11.93
CA MET A 162 5.30 -14.37 12.18
C MET A 162 5.92 -15.76 12.09
N LYS A 163 7.12 -15.82 11.52
CA LYS A 163 7.97 -17.01 11.53
C LYS A 163 9.38 -16.62 11.93
N ALA A 164 10.00 -17.48 12.72
CA ALA A 164 11.43 -17.38 13.03
C ALA A 164 12.16 -18.44 12.21
N TYR A 165 13.33 -18.08 11.70
CA TYR A 165 14.22 -18.96 10.96
C TYR A 165 15.61 -18.87 11.56
N ASN A 166 16.37 -19.96 11.54
CA ASN A 166 17.80 -19.88 11.79
C ASN A 166 18.54 -19.42 10.52
N THR A 167 19.86 -19.22 10.63
CA THR A 167 20.72 -18.83 9.50
C THR A 167 20.73 -19.83 8.34
N TYR A 168 20.31 -21.08 8.57
CA TYR A 168 20.19 -22.13 7.56
C TYR A 168 18.79 -22.18 6.91
N GLY A 169 17.89 -21.27 7.27
CA GLY A 169 16.52 -21.20 6.73
C GLY A 169 15.55 -22.21 7.33
N VAL A 170 15.91 -22.88 8.43
CA VAL A 170 15.03 -23.82 9.13
C VAL A 170 14.15 -23.05 10.10
N GLU A 171 12.84 -23.31 10.05
CA GLU A 171 11.85 -22.69 10.94
C GLU A 171 12.15 -23.05 12.41
N SER A 172 12.24 -22.03 13.25
CA SER A 172 12.48 -22.13 14.68
C SER A 172 11.17 -21.93 15.45
N SER A 173 10.96 -22.74 16.49
CA SER A 173 9.81 -22.59 17.40
C SER A 173 9.98 -21.45 18.41
N THR A 174 11.18 -20.88 18.54
CA THR A 174 11.49 -19.88 19.56
C THR A 174 11.32 -18.47 19.01
N MET A 175 10.33 -17.75 19.52
CA MET A 175 10.11 -16.33 19.19
C MET A 175 10.59 -15.43 20.34
N PRO A 176 11.34 -14.35 20.09
CA PRO A 176 11.65 -13.38 21.13
C PRO A 176 10.38 -12.72 21.68
N PRO A 177 10.26 -12.54 23.01
CA PRO A 177 9.09 -11.89 23.62
C PRO A 177 8.80 -10.50 23.05
N THR A 178 9.83 -9.80 22.61
CA THR A 178 9.73 -8.45 22.02
C THR A 178 8.81 -8.41 20.80
N TYR A 179 8.73 -9.49 20.03
CA TYR A 179 7.94 -9.59 18.80
C TYR A 179 6.63 -10.36 18.97
N SER A 180 6.10 -10.47 20.19
CA SER A 180 4.80 -11.11 20.39
C SER A 180 3.69 -10.41 19.59
N LEU A 181 2.87 -11.22 18.93
CA LEU A 181 1.66 -10.77 18.21
C LEU A 181 0.39 -10.82 19.09
N ASP A 182 0.53 -11.16 20.37
CA ASP A 182 -0.58 -11.22 21.32
C ASP A 182 -1.04 -9.80 21.67
N SER A 183 -2.36 -9.61 21.79
CA SER A 183 -2.95 -8.31 22.15
C SER A 183 -2.47 -7.81 23.52
N ASP A 184 -2.24 -8.74 24.43
CA ASP A 184 -1.96 -8.44 25.83
C ASP A 184 -0.43 -8.43 26.10
N SER A 185 0.38 -8.49 25.03
CA SER A 185 1.83 -8.42 25.13
C SER A 185 2.26 -7.10 25.78
N PRO A 186 3.18 -7.12 26.77
CA PRO A 186 3.74 -5.91 27.35
C PRO A 186 4.42 -4.99 26.34
N THR A 187 4.91 -5.54 25.21
CA THR A 187 5.58 -4.75 24.18
C THR A 187 4.62 -4.08 23.20
N GLN A 188 3.36 -4.51 23.17
CA GLN A 188 2.34 -4.01 22.23
C GLN A 188 2.84 -3.97 20.78
N PHE A 189 3.72 -4.90 20.42
CA PHE A 189 4.44 -4.90 19.14
C PHE A 189 3.48 -4.91 17.96
N LYS A 190 2.44 -5.75 18.00
CA LYS A 190 1.43 -5.85 16.94
C LYS A 190 0.75 -4.52 16.64
N GLU A 191 0.26 -3.81 17.66
CA GLU A 191 -0.47 -2.55 17.46
C GLU A 191 0.49 -1.43 17.07
N THR A 192 1.66 -1.36 17.73
CA THR A 192 2.73 -0.41 17.38
C THR A 192 3.13 -0.56 15.91
N TYR A 193 3.44 -1.79 15.49
CA TYR A 193 3.87 -2.07 14.13
C TYR A 193 2.76 -1.78 13.11
N LYS A 194 1.51 -2.08 13.44
CA LYS A 194 0.34 -1.74 12.60
C LYS A 194 0.23 -0.25 12.35
N LEU A 195 0.32 0.58 13.40
CA LEU A 195 0.23 2.03 13.28
C LEU A 195 1.41 2.60 12.48
N LEU A 196 2.63 2.10 12.71
CA LEU A 196 3.81 2.53 11.95
C LEU A 196 3.75 2.09 10.48
N PHE A 197 3.26 0.88 10.20
CA PHE A 197 3.02 0.42 8.83
C PHE A 197 1.95 1.26 8.14
N GLN A 198 0.86 1.58 8.84
CA GLN A 198 -0.15 2.53 8.34
C GLN A 198 0.48 3.90 8.04
N HIS A 199 1.35 4.41 8.91
CA HIS A 199 2.06 5.67 8.68
C HIS A 199 2.95 5.59 7.43
N LEU A 200 3.75 4.54 7.27
CA LEU A 200 4.58 4.29 6.08
C LEU A 200 3.77 4.34 4.78
N ILE A 201 2.61 3.66 4.75
CA ILE A 201 1.76 3.56 3.56
C ILE A 201 0.99 4.86 3.28
N THR A 202 0.48 5.53 4.32
CA THR A 202 -0.48 6.64 4.15
C THR A 202 0.14 8.03 4.17
N GLN A 203 1.36 8.18 4.69
CA GLN A 203 2.03 9.48 4.86
C GLN A 203 3.52 9.44 4.51
N GLY A 204 4.11 8.25 4.38
CA GLY A 204 5.55 8.09 4.16
C GLY A 204 5.95 7.90 2.70
N ALA A 205 7.18 7.37 2.55
CA ALA A 205 7.84 7.19 1.26
C ALA A 205 7.03 6.36 0.24
N PHE A 206 6.13 5.48 0.70
CA PHE A 206 5.25 4.71 -0.17
C PHE A 206 4.23 5.61 -0.89
N LYS A 207 3.55 6.49 -0.16
CA LYS A 207 2.60 7.45 -0.76
C LYS A 207 3.31 8.39 -1.70
N ASP A 208 4.47 8.90 -1.33
CA ASP A 208 5.30 9.76 -2.19
C ASP A 208 5.68 9.07 -3.50
N ALA A 209 6.07 7.79 -3.44
CA ALA A 209 6.39 6.99 -4.62
C ALA A 209 5.16 6.85 -5.53
N LEU A 210 4.00 6.56 -4.94
CA LEU A 210 2.76 6.39 -5.68
C LEU A 210 2.32 7.71 -6.34
N GLU A 211 2.35 8.84 -5.61
CA GLU A 211 2.06 10.17 -6.14
C GLU A 211 2.99 10.55 -7.30
N LEU A 212 4.29 10.27 -7.14
CA LEU A 212 5.28 10.50 -8.19
C LEU A 212 4.97 9.64 -9.43
N THR A 213 4.51 8.41 -9.22
CA THR A 213 4.09 7.53 -10.33
C THR A 213 2.90 8.12 -11.06
N PHE A 214 1.82 8.48 -10.35
CA PHE A 214 0.65 9.13 -10.96
C PHE A 214 1.00 10.42 -11.70
N LYS A 215 1.98 11.20 -11.20
CA LYS A 215 2.47 12.41 -11.85
C LYS A 215 3.21 12.14 -13.17
N ASN A 216 3.94 11.04 -13.25
CA ASN A 216 4.80 10.71 -14.39
C ASN A 216 4.13 9.79 -15.43
N VAL A 217 2.97 9.20 -15.12
CA VAL A 217 2.19 8.51 -16.15
C VAL A 217 1.73 9.54 -17.18
N PRO A 218 2.09 9.38 -18.47
CA PRO A 218 1.71 10.32 -19.52
C PRO A 218 0.21 10.56 -19.53
N LYS A 219 -0.19 11.77 -19.95
CA LYS A 219 -1.58 12.06 -20.32
C LYS A 219 -2.07 10.93 -21.24
N HIS A 220 -3.04 10.16 -20.76
CA HIS A 220 -3.78 9.10 -21.46
C HIS A 220 -3.13 7.71 -21.52
N PRO A 221 -3.93 6.72 -21.10
CA PRO A 221 -4.28 5.65 -22.04
C PRO A 221 -5.66 5.82 -22.72
N PHE A 222 -6.50 6.78 -22.30
CA PHE A 222 -7.95 6.83 -22.62
C PHE A 222 -8.36 8.14 -23.30
#